data_AF-A0A2S9GRQ7-F1
#
_entry.id   AF-A0A2S9GRQ7-F1
#
_cell.length_a   1.000
_cell.length_b   1.000
_cell.length_c   1.000
_cell.angle_alpha   90.00
_cell.angle_beta   90.00
_cell.angle_gamma   90.00
#
_symmetry.space_group_name_H-M   'P 1'
#
loop_
_entity.id
_entity.type
_entity.pdbx_description
1 polymer ?
#
loop_
_entity_poly.entity_id
_entity_poly.type
_entity_poly.pdbx_seq_one_letter_code
_entity_poly.pdbx_strand_id
1 'polypeptide(L)' 'MAKEFRFGVGVTRGTSRTGLEEGARRAEELGFDVLHVPDH' A
#
# COMPACT_ATOMS: atom_id res chain seq x y z
N MET A 1 6.63 -19.80 -14.57
CA MET A 1 5.56 -19.76 -13.57
C MET A 1 4.99 -18.35 -13.53
N ALA A 2 3.68 -18.17 -13.71
CA ALA A 2 3.06 -16.86 -13.53
C ALA A 2 3.09 -16.51 -12.02
N LYS A 3 3.31 -15.24 -11.68
CA LYS A 3 3.20 -14.78 -10.29
C LYS A 3 1.75 -14.95 -9.82
N GLU A 4 1.57 -15.28 -8.55
CA GLU A 4 0.25 -15.25 -7.90
C GLU A 4 -0.40 -13.89 -8.11
N PHE A 5 -1.71 -13.91 -8.38
CA PHE A 5 -2.53 -12.71 -8.51
C PHE A 5 -2.53 -11.95 -7.18
N ARG A 6 -2.39 -10.61 -7.24
CA ARG A 6 -2.30 -9.73 -6.08
C ARG A 6 -3.07 -8.44 -6.30
N PHE A 7 -3.77 -7.98 -5.27
CA PHE A 7 -4.39 -6.66 -5.25
C PHE A 7 -3.40 -5.62 -4.72
N GLY A 8 -3.22 -4.55 -5.49
CA GLY A 8 -2.34 -3.44 -5.12
C GLY A 8 -3.10 -2.13 -4.91
N VAL A 9 -2.60 -1.29 -4.02
CA VAL A 9 -3.09 0.08 -3.79
C VAL A 9 -1.93 1.07 -3.78
N GLY A 10 -2.14 2.26 -4.35
CA GLY A 10 -1.13 3.31 -4.42
C GLY A 10 -1.38 4.42 -3.42
N VAL A 11 -0.32 4.90 -2.78
CA VAL A 11 -0.34 6.12 -1.98
C VAL A 11 -0.33 7.32 -2.92
N THR A 12 -1.34 8.19 -2.83
CA THR A 12 -1.38 9.42 -3.65
C THR A 12 -0.58 10.57 -3.03
N ARG A 13 -0.54 10.65 -1.69
CA ARG A 13 0.24 11.66 -0.93
C ARG A 13 0.66 11.09 0.43
N GLY A 14 1.97 11.02 0.68
CA GLY A 14 2.53 10.74 2.01
C GLY A 14 2.92 12.04 2.69
N THR A 15 2.11 12.53 3.64
CA THR A 15 2.40 13.79 4.36
C THR A 15 3.19 13.56 5.65
N SER A 16 3.23 12.33 6.14
CA SER A 16 4.00 11.94 7.31
C SER A 16 4.26 10.43 7.30
N ARG A 17 5.32 9.99 8.01
CA ARG A 17 5.61 8.57 8.21
C ARG A 17 4.46 7.85 8.92
N THR A 18 3.93 8.42 10.00
CA THR A 18 2.83 7.81 10.76
C THR A 18 1.58 7.63 9.90
N GLY A 19 1.24 8.62 9.07
CA GLY A 19 0.12 8.49 8.13
C GLY A 19 0.32 7.38 7.08
N LEU A 20 1.55 7.18 6.61
CA LEU A 20 1.90 6.07 5.72
C LEU A 20 1.74 4.72 6.42
N GLU A 21 2.24 4.59 7.65
CA GLU A 21 2.14 3.37 8.45
C GLU A 21 0.68 3.01 8.76
N GLU A 22 -0.15 3.99 9.12
CA GLU A 22 -1.58 3.79 9.32
C GLU A 22 -2.31 3.41 8.03
N GLY A 23 -1.97 4.06 6.92
CA GLY A 23 -2.51 3.73 5.61
C GLY A 23 -2.18 2.30 5.17
N ALA A 24 -0.93 1.87 5.41
CA ALA A 24 -0.50 0.50 5.14
C ALA A 24 -1.31 -0.52 5.94
N ARG A 25 -1.48 -0.29 7.25
CA ARG A 25 -2.28 -1.17 8.12
C ARG A 25 -3.73 -1.29 7.64
N ARG A 26 -4.35 -0.18 7.25
CA ARG A 26 -5.72 -0.20 6.71
C ARG A 26 -5.79 -0.95 5.37
N ALA A 27 -4.77 -0.84 4.52
CA ALA A 27 -4.72 -1.57 3.27
C ALA A 27 -4.61 -3.09 3.51
N GLU A 28 -3.79 -3.50 4.48
CA GLU A 28 -3.70 -4.91 4.91
C GLU A 28 -5.05 -5.41 5.45
N GLU A 29 -5.73 -4.64 6.30
CA GLU A 29 -7.06 -4.98 6.85
C GLU A 29 -8.12 -5.12 5.74
N LEU A 30 -7.97 -4.43 4.63
CA LEU A 30 -8.85 -4.52 3.45
C LEU A 30 -8.47 -5.66 2.48
N GLY A 31 -7.37 -6.38 2.75
CA GLY A 31 -6.92 -7.51 1.94
C GLY A 31 -6.08 -7.13 0.72
N PHE A 32 -5.45 -5.95 0.72
CA PHE A 32 -4.45 -5.62 -0.29
C PHE A 32 -3.12 -6.32 0.02
N ASP A 33 -2.48 -6.84 -1.02
CA ASP A 33 -1.20 -7.55 -0.93
C ASP A 33 0.00 -6.62 -1.13
N VAL A 34 -0.20 -5.46 -1.78
CA VAL A 34 0.88 -4.54 -2.17
C VAL A 34 0.45 -3.09 -1.94
N LEU A 35 1.30 -2.32 -1.26
CA LEU A 35 1.21 -0.87 -1.15
C LEU A 35 2.31 -0.22 -2.00
N HIS A 36 1.94 0.56 -3.00
CA HIS A 36 2.88 1.34 -3.82
C HIS A 36 3.08 2.73 -3.21
N VAL A 37 4.33 3.08 -2.89
CA VAL A 37 4.69 4.40 -2.38
C VAL A 37 5.48 5.15 -3.46
N PRO A 38 5.00 6.30 -3.96
CA PRO A 38 5.76 7.15 -4.86
C PRO A 38 7.01 7.71 -4.17
N ASP A 39 8.09 7.81 -4.93
CA ASP A 39 9.39 8.34 -4.47
C ASP A 39 9.51 9.87 -4.64
N HIS A 40 8.40 10.56 -5.00
CA HIS A 40 8.33 12.01 -5.17
C HIS A 40 7.02 12.58 -4.65
#